data_AF-A0A0D0DXD3-F1
#
_entry.id   AF-A0A0D0DXD3-F1
#
_cell.length_a   1.000
_cell.length_b   1.000
_cell.length_c   1.000
_cell.angle_alpha   90.00
_cell.angle_beta   90.00
_cell.angle_gamma   90.00
#
_symmetry.space_group_name_H-M   'P 1'
#
loop_
_entity.id
_entity.type
_entity.pdbx_description
1 polymer ?
#
loop_
_entity_poly.entity_id
_entity_poly.type
_entity_poly.pdbx_seq_one_letter_code
_entity_poly.pdbx_strand_id
1 'polypeptide(L)'
;HKRQHSFHPPNDNNEPLSLPACSICLSCSSHNVIYCNATHTWDKAHPTFTEHHRTTLYVKNLLCCKWQKDEGCNNKHDAKHICSGHGATSHGAQCCPCAQKLHAHNSL
;
A
#
# COMPACT_ATOMS: atom_id res chain seq x y z
N HIS A 1 10.74 13.77 -22.91
CA HIS A 1 9.32 13.36 -22.96
C HIS A 1 8.82 13.02 -21.56
N LYS A 2 8.16 13.97 -20.89
CA LYS A 2 7.59 13.83 -19.54
C LYS A 2 6.13 13.40 -19.71
N ARG A 3 5.79 12.12 -19.53
CA ARG A 3 4.39 11.67 -19.53
C ARG A 3 3.84 11.86 -18.12
N GLN A 4 3.16 12.99 -17.91
CA GLN A 4 2.21 13.13 -16.81
C GLN A 4 0.97 12.33 -17.19
N HIS A 5 0.73 11.22 -16.52
CA HIS A 5 -0.54 10.52 -16.62
C HIS A 5 -1.56 11.32 -15.80
N SER A 6 -2.42 12.06 -16.51
CA SER A 6 -3.65 12.62 -15.94
C SER A 6 -4.51 11.48 -15.43
N PHE A 7 -4.83 11.53 -14.14
CA PHE A 7 -5.83 10.67 -13.54
C PHE A 7 -7.20 11.09 -14.09
N HIS A 8 -7.77 10.28 -14.97
CA HIS A 8 -9.21 10.33 -15.22
C HIS A 8 -9.89 9.42 -14.20
N PRO A 9 -10.84 9.92 -13.39
CA PRO A 9 -11.68 9.05 -12.59
C PRO A 9 -12.73 8.42 -13.52
N PRO A 10 -12.99 7.11 -13.43
CA PRO A 10 -14.18 6.54 -14.04
C PRO A 10 -15.40 6.97 -13.20
N ASN A 11 -16.40 7.46 -13.91
CA ASN A 11 -17.69 7.83 -13.38
C ASN A 11 -18.51 6.55 -13.15
N ASP A 12 -18.60 6.06 -11.92
CA ASP A 12 -19.69 5.17 -11.50
C ASP A 12 -19.96 5.25 -10.00
N ASN A 13 -21.21 5.05 -9.64
CA ASN A 13 -21.85 5.52 -8.40
C ASN A 13 -21.62 4.56 -7.22
N ASN A 14 -21.36 5.11 -6.03
CA ASN A 14 -21.47 4.47 -4.70
C ASN A 14 -20.42 3.43 -4.23
N GLU A 15 -19.16 3.48 -4.67
CA GLU A 15 -18.07 2.87 -3.90
C GLU A 15 -17.37 3.96 -3.06
N PRO A 16 -17.23 3.81 -1.73
CA PRO A 16 -16.42 4.73 -0.95
C PRO A 16 -15.03 4.73 -1.58
N LEU A 17 -14.55 5.89 -2.03
CA LEU A 17 -13.21 6.04 -2.60
C LEU A 17 -12.18 5.66 -1.53
N SER A 18 -11.88 4.37 -1.45
CA SER A 18 -10.91 3.76 -0.57
C SER A 18 -9.55 4.29 -0.99
N LEU A 19 -8.96 5.16 -0.17
CA LEU A 19 -7.60 5.62 -0.42
C LEU A 19 -6.67 4.41 -0.32
N PRO A 20 -5.78 4.21 -1.31
CA PRO A 20 -4.83 3.11 -1.26
C PRO A 20 -4.03 3.18 0.04
N ALA A 21 -3.95 2.07 0.78
CA ALA A 21 -3.09 2.00 1.94
C ALA A 21 -1.63 2.26 1.53
N CYS A 22 -0.92 2.99 2.39
CA CYS A 22 0.51 3.16 2.26
C CYS A 22 1.23 1.86 2.57
N SER A 23 2.15 1.44 1.71
CA SER A 23 2.91 0.21 1.91
C SER A 23 3.81 0.22 3.17
N ILE A 24 4.12 1.38 3.75
CA ILE A 24 4.93 1.49 4.97
C ILE A 24 4.05 1.42 6.23
N CYS A 25 3.22 2.45 6.47
CA CYS A 25 2.42 2.55 7.69
C CYS A 25 1.07 1.82 7.62
N LEU A 26 0.71 1.29 6.45
CA LEU A 26 -0.58 0.66 6.16
C LEU A 26 -1.79 1.56 6.41
N SER A 27 -1.59 2.88 6.53
CA SER A 27 -2.67 3.86 6.65
C SER A 27 -3.23 4.21 5.28
N CYS A 28 -4.55 4.41 5.23
CA CYS A 28 -5.25 5.03 4.10
C CYS A 28 -5.27 6.57 4.19
N SER A 29 -4.58 7.16 5.17
CA SER A 29 -4.51 8.62 5.32
C SER A 29 -3.66 9.24 4.21
N SER A 30 -4.10 10.37 3.67
CA SER A 30 -3.40 11.13 2.65
C SER A 30 -2.01 11.60 3.13
N HIS A 31 -0.94 11.07 2.55
CA HIS A 31 0.43 11.55 2.75
C HIS A 31 1.32 11.20 1.57
N ASN A 32 2.54 11.76 1.54
CA ASN A 32 3.51 11.42 0.50
C ASN A 32 4.16 10.06 0.80
N VAL A 33 3.63 8.99 0.20
CA VAL A 33 4.06 7.60 0.40
C VAL A 33 5.55 7.40 0.12
N ILE A 34 6.11 8.12 -0.87
CA ILE A 34 7.54 8.00 -1.25
C ILE A 34 8.47 8.46 -0.11
N TYR A 35 8.00 9.37 0.73
CA TYR A 35 8.72 9.89 1.89
C TYR A 35 8.15 9.39 3.22
N CYS A 36 7.32 8.35 3.20
CA CYS A 36 6.80 7.78 4.43
C CYS A 36 7.93 7.11 5.21
N ASN A 37 8.21 7.63 6.41
CA ASN A 37 9.22 7.14 7.34
C ASN A 37 8.59 6.70 8.68
N ALA A 38 7.32 6.31 8.64
CA ALA A 38 6.64 5.80 9.82
C ALA A 38 7.39 4.57 10.34
N THR A 39 7.53 4.48 11.66
CA THR A 39 8.17 3.36 12.34
C THR A 39 7.16 2.33 12.85
N HIS A 40 5.87 2.70 12.85
CA HIS A 40 4.77 1.84 13.27
C HIS A 40 3.59 1.91 12.28
N THR A 41 2.72 0.91 12.35
CA THR A 41 1.43 0.87 11.66
C THR A 41 0.52 2.01 12.12
N TRP A 42 -0.51 2.30 11.33
CA TRP A 42 -1.47 3.40 11.56
C TRP A 42 -2.13 3.37 12.95
N ASP A 43 -2.32 2.19 13.53
CA ASP A 43 -2.88 1.94 14.87
C ASP A 43 -1.81 1.94 15.99
N LYS A 44 -0.54 2.12 15.63
CA LYS A 44 0.64 2.04 16.50
C LYS A 44 0.82 0.68 17.20
N ALA A 45 0.11 -0.36 16.78
CA ALA A 45 0.16 -1.67 17.42
C ALA A 45 1.42 -2.46 17.03
N HIS A 46 1.93 -2.25 15.82
CA HIS A 46 3.05 -3.01 15.28
C HIS A 46 4.13 -2.08 14.70
N PRO A 47 5.43 -2.40 14.84
CA PRO A 47 6.46 -1.74 14.08
C PRO A 47 6.24 -1.98 12.58
N THR A 48 6.64 -1.02 11.73
CA THR A 48 6.57 -1.21 10.29
C THR A 48 7.49 -2.34 9.86
N PHE A 49 6.95 -3.26 9.05
CA PHE A 49 7.73 -4.38 8.54
C PHE A 49 8.70 -3.93 7.43
N THR A 50 8.33 -2.90 6.66
CA THR A 50 9.15 -2.29 5.61
C THR A 50 9.61 -0.88 5.94
N GLU A 51 10.68 -0.47 5.27
CA GLU A 51 11.10 0.93 5.17
C GLU A 51 11.28 1.36 3.71
N HIS A 52 11.25 2.67 3.48
CA HIS A 52 11.58 3.26 2.20
C HIS A 52 13.06 3.64 2.17
N HIS A 53 13.83 3.02 1.28
CA HIS A 53 15.19 3.46 0.97
C HIS A 53 15.19 4.16 -0.38
N ARG A 54 15.32 5.50 -0.36
CA ARG A 54 15.13 6.40 -1.51
C ARG A 54 13.72 6.29 -2.11
N THR A 55 13.55 5.51 -3.18
CA THR A 55 12.29 5.35 -3.93
C THR A 55 11.84 3.89 -3.98
N THR A 56 12.41 3.04 -3.14
CA THR A 56 12.23 1.60 -3.18
C THR A 56 11.88 1.03 -1.81
N LEU A 57 10.95 0.07 -1.81
CA LEU A 57 10.50 -0.64 -0.61
C LEU A 57 11.46 -1.75 -0.23
N TYR A 58 11.81 -1.82 1.06
CA TYR A 58 12.82 -2.74 1.55
C TYR A 58 12.36 -3.50 2.80
N VAL A 59 12.53 -4.84 2.80
CA VAL A 59 12.57 -5.71 4.00
C VAL A 59 13.71 -6.68 3.80
N LYS A 60 14.90 -6.39 4.34
CA LYS A 60 16.13 -7.18 4.15
C LYS A 60 16.56 -7.36 2.66
N ASN A 61 15.64 -7.17 1.71
CA ASN A 61 15.65 -7.32 0.27
C ASN A 61 14.64 -6.33 -0.36
N LEU A 62 14.78 -6.07 -1.67
CA LEU A 62 13.89 -5.23 -2.45
C LEU A 62 12.53 -5.90 -2.70
N LEU A 63 11.43 -5.22 -2.35
CA LEU A 63 10.06 -5.68 -2.63
C LEU A 63 9.54 -5.21 -3.99
N CYS A 64 8.56 -5.93 -4.52
CA CYS A 64 7.85 -5.51 -5.73
C CYS A 64 6.79 -4.46 -5.39
N CYS A 65 6.97 -3.22 -5.87
CA CYS A 65 5.98 -2.16 -5.65
C CYS A 65 4.63 -2.44 -6.35
N LYS A 66 4.62 -3.16 -7.47
CA LYS A 66 3.36 -3.56 -8.13
C LYS A 66 2.58 -4.55 -7.27
N TRP A 67 3.29 -5.47 -6.60
CA TRP A 67 2.67 -6.44 -5.70
C TRP A 67 1.93 -5.77 -4.54
N GLN A 68 2.41 -4.62 -4.05
CA GLN A 68 1.74 -3.91 -2.95
C GLN A 68 0.46 -3.17 -3.36
N LYS A 69 0.24 -2.99 -4.67
CA LYS A 69 -0.96 -2.32 -5.17
C LYS A 69 -2.12 -3.31 -5.29
N ASP A 70 -3.31 -2.75 -5.46
CA ASP A 70 -4.55 -3.51 -5.61
C ASP A 70 -4.50 -4.44 -6.83
N GLU A 71 -3.90 -4.01 -7.93
CA GLU A 71 -3.79 -4.83 -9.15
C GLU A 71 -2.80 -6.00 -9.00
N GLY A 72 -1.98 -5.99 -7.95
CA GLY A 72 -0.94 -6.98 -7.72
C GLY A 72 0.14 -7.02 -8.81
N CYS A 73 0.82 -8.17 -8.91
CA CYS A 73 1.88 -8.36 -9.90
C CYS A 73 1.88 -9.78 -10.49
N ASN A 74 1.70 -9.88 -11.81
CA ASN A 74 1.69 -11.16 -12.55
C ASN A 74 3.08 -11.58 -13.07
N ASN A 75 4.13 -10.83 -12.73
CA ASN A 75 5.48 -11.14 -13.20
C ASN A 75 6.09 -12.23 -12.31
N LYS A 76 6.90 -13.10 -12.93
CA LYS A 76 7.61 -14.19 -12.25
C LYS A 76 8.79 -13.65 -11.43
N HIS A 77 8.52 -13.14 -10.23
CA HIS A 77 9.54 -12.74 -9.26
C HIS A 77 9.01 -12.88 -7.82
N ASP A 78 8.40 -14.03 -7.55
CA ASP A 78 7.59 -14.32 -6.38
C ASP A 78 8.38 -14.15 -5.06
N ALA A 79 9.71 -14.29 -5.10
CA ALA A 79 10.59 -13.98 -3.95
C ALA A 79 10.50 -12.51 -3.48
N LYS A 80 9.96 -11.60 -4.30
CA LYS A 80 9.71 -10.18 -3.98
C LYS A 80 8.23 -9.88 -3.73
N HIS A 81 7.36 -10.88 -3.90
CA HIS A 81 5.93 -10.80 -3.60
C HIS A 81 5.72 -11.08 -2.11
N ILE A 82 6.19 -10.14 -1.30
CA ILE A 82 6.09 -10.19 0.15
C ILE A 82 5.28 -8.97 0.58
N CYS A 83 4.21 -9.18 1.32
CA CYS A 83 3.37 -8.14 1.91
C CYS A 83 4.22 -7.23 2.79
N SER A 84 4.15 -5.92 2.52
CA SER A 84 4.93 -4.93 3.25
C SER A 84 4.46 -4.70 4.69
N GLY A 85 3.31 -5.26 5.07
CA GLY A 85 2.73 -5.11 6.41
C GLY A 85 3.19 -6.17 7.42
N HIS A 86 3.25 -7.43 7.01
CA HIS A 86 3.58 -8.55 7.92
C HIS A 86 4.33 -9.71 7.24
N GLY A 87 4.78 -9.53 6.00
CA GLY A 87 5.67 -10.49 5.35
C GLY A 87 5.01 -11.70 4.69
N ALA A 88 3.67 -11.77 4.60
CA ALA A 88 3.01 -12.86 3.88
C ALA A 88 3.25 -12.80 2.37
N THR A 89 3.28 -13.95 1.70
CA THR A 89 3.45 -14.03 0.24
C THR A 89 2.14 -14.19 -0.53
N SER A 90 1.01 -14.32 0.18
CA SER A 90 -0.30 -14.55 -0.42
C SER A 90 -0.98 -13.28 -0.95
N HIS A 91 -0.52 -12.11 -0.53
CA HIS A 91 -1.11 -10.82 -0.89
C HIS A 91 -0.11 -9.66 -0.74
N GLY A 92 -0.47 -8.48 -1.23
CA GLY A 92 0.25 -7.22 -1.02
C GLY A 92 -0.38 -6.31 0.03
N ALA A 93 0.23 -5.15 0.28
CA ALA A 93 -0.22 -4.16 1.28
C ALA A 93 -1.72 -3.84 1.24
N GLN A 94 -2.31 -3.78 0.04
CA GLN A 94 -3.70 -3.36 -0.15
C GLN A 94 -4.73 -4.35 0.38
N CYS A 95 -4.40 -5.63 0.35
CA CYS A 95 -5.24 -6.68 0.92
C CYS A 95 -4.74 -7.12 2.30
N CYS A 96 -3.80 -6.38 2.90
CA CYS A 96 -3.24 -6.74 4.19
C CYS A 96 -4.30 -6.59 5.29
N PRO A 97 -4.53 -7.61 6.16
CA PRO A 97 -5.45 -7.50 7.28
C PRO A 97 -5.08 -6.39 8.28
N CYS A 98 -3.78 -6.07 8.38
CA CYS A 98 -3.28 -4.97 9.21
C CYS A 98 -3.45 -3.59 8.55
N ALA A 99 -3.87 -3.52 7.29
CA ALA A 99 -4.15 -2.25 6.64
C ALA A 99 -5.38 -1.59 7.23
N GLN A 100 -5.31 -0.26 7.34
CA GLN A 100 -6.44 0.54 7.78
C GLN A 100 -7.58 0.31 6.80
N LYS A 101 -8.70 -0.22 7.30
CA LYS A 101 -9.92 -0.27 6.50
C LYS A 101 -10.62 1.06 6.72
N LEU A 102 -10.95 1.76 5.64
CA LEU A 102 -11.94 2.84 5.73
C LEU A 102 -13.24 2.18 6.19
N HIS A 103 -13.64 2.46 7.43
CA HIS A 103 -15.02 2.23 7.82
C HIS A 103 -15.86 3.08 6.86
N ALA A 104 -16.63 2.41 6.00
CA ALA A 104 -17.72 3.06 5.31
C ALA A 104 -18.57 3.70 6.41
N HIS A 105 -18.53 5.02 6.50
CA HIS A 105 -19.37 5.76 7.39
C HIS A 105 -20.79 5.60 6.84
N ASN A 106 -21.50 4.56 7.30
CA ASN A 106 -22.93 4.44 7.11
C ASN A 106 -23.53 5.75 7.60
N SER A 107 -24.01 6.55 6.65
CA SER A 107 -24.72 7.76 6.95
C SER A 107 -26.04 7.35 7.61
N LEU A 108 -26.29 7.96 8.78
CA LEU A 108 -27.48 7.83 9.62
C LEU A 108 -28.78 8.00 8.83
#